data_AF-A0A1L7RPC9-F1
#
_entry.id   AF-A0A1L7RPC9-F1
#
_cell.length_a   1.000
_cell.length_b   1.000
_cell.length_c   1.000
_cell.angle_alpha   90.00
_cell.angle_beta   90.00
_cell.angle_gamma   90.00
#
_symmetry.space_group_name_H-M   'P 1'
#
loop_
_entity.id
_entity.type
_entity.pdbx_description
1 polymer ?
#
loop_
_entity_poly.entity_id
_entity_poly.type
_entity_poly.pdbx_seq_one_letter_code
_entity_poly.pdbx_strand_id
1 'polypeptide(L)'
;MTDTADTPDRTDGIELLKPLGVETTPIPGFLRIDLTVHGDNRGWFKENWQREKMTALGLPDFGPVQNNISFNDEVGVTRGIHAEPWDKFVSVATGRVFGAWVDLREGPSFGTVYTTEIDPSVAVFVPKGVGNAYQTLEPNTAYTYLVNDHWSPDAQYTFLNLADETVAVPWPIPLEQAIQSDKDRAHPRLADVVPFAATDATADGRRVLVTGCKGQLGRELMKQLPAAGFSPTGVDLPEVDISDADAMAAWDWSAYDIIINAAAWTNVDGAETPEGRPLSWRANATGPANLAREAARHDLTLVHISSEYTFDGTLEPHTEDESPSPLGVYGQSKAGGDAAVEAAPNHYLVRTSWVVGDGKNFAKTMASLAARGIAPKVVDDQTGRLTFTTDLAAGIIHLLRTGAEFGTYNLSGEGPVVSWCDVAKRVFELVGHSAEEVTPVTTAEYYAGQEGIAPRPLRSALDLSKIEATGFTPGNSMERLDAYVPTIEL
;
A
#
# COMPACT_ATOMS: atom_id res chain seq x y z
N MET A 1 3.61 -65.58 -7.12
CA MET A 1 2.22 -65.18 -6.79
C MET A 1 2.15 -63.69 -7.03
N THR A 2 1.69 -63.36 -8.22
CA THR A 2 1.37 -62.02 -8.68
C THR A 2 0.08 -61.55 -8.03
N ASP A 3 0.02 -60.24 -7.84
CA ASP A 3 -1.16 -59.38 -7.93
C ASP A 3 -2.11 -59.29 -6.72
N THR A 4 -2.04 -58.15 -6.04
CA THR A 4 -3.22 -57.28 -5.85
C THR A 4 -2.74 -55.84 -5.95
N ALA A 5 -2.96 -55.25 -7.13
CA ALA A 5 -2.97 -53.80 -7.32
C ALA A 5 -3.91 -53.13 -6.31
N ASP A 6 -3.39 -52.14 -5.57
CA ASP A 6 -4.21 -51.14 -4.90
C ASP A 6 -4.99 -50.36 -5.97
N THR A 7 -6.26 -50.70 -6.11
CA THR A 7 -7.26 -49.84 -6.75
C THR A 7 -7.28 -48.51 -6.00
N PRO A 8 -7.29 -47.33 -6.66
CA PRO A 8 -7.54 -46.08 -5.96
C PRO A 8 -8.89 -46.18 -5.26
N ASP A 9 -8.87 -46.05 -3.94
CA ASP A 9 -10.03 -46.16 -3.07
C ASP A 9 -11.02 -45.03 -3.38
N ARG A 10 -11.95 -45.25 -4.31
CA ARG A 10 -13.01 -44.30 -4.64
C ARG A 10 -14.11 -44.45 -3.61
N THR A 11 -14.12 -43.59 -2.60
CA THR A 11 -15.34 -43.29 -1.83
C THR A 11 -16.17 -42.31 -2.67
N ASP A 12 -17.34 -42.75 -3.12
CA ASP A 12 -18.40 -41.91 -3.72
C ASP A 12 -17.97 -40.99 -4.89
N GLY A 13 -17.08 -41.46 -5.77
CA GLY A 13 -16.74 -40.76 -7.02
C GLY A 13 -15.73 -39.61 -6.87
N ILE A 14 -15.22 -39.34 -5.67
CA ILE A 14 -14.19 -38.33 -5.40
C ILE A 14 -12.82 -38.87 -5.81
N GLU A 15 -12.01 -38.05 -6.49
CA GLU A 15 -10.59 -38.38 -6.75
C GLU A 15 -9.74 -38.11 -5.51
N LEU A 16 -9.31 -39.19 -4.83
CA LEU A 16 -8.46 -39.09 -3.65
C LEU A 16 -6.98 -38.91 -4.01
N LEU A 17 -6.22 -38.32 -3.07
CA LEU A 17 -4.76 -38.16 -3.11
C LEU A 17 -4.24 -37.37 -4.31
N LYS A 18 -5.10 -36.59 -4.97
CA LYS A 18 -4.70 -35.66 -6.02
C LYS A 18 -3.65 -34.67 -5.50
N PRO A 19 -2.53 -34.46 -6.21
CA PRO A 19 -1.57 -33.42 -5.82
C PRO A 19 -2.24 -32.05 -5.77
N LEU A 20 -1.91 -31.26 -4.74
CA LEU A 20 -2.35 -29.87 -4.65
C LEU A 20 -1.84 -29.11 -5.88
N GLY A 21 -2.75 -28.49 -6.62
CA GLY A 21 -2.45 -27.87 -7.91
C GLY A 21 -3.31 -26.65 -8.18
N VAL A 22 -2.83 -25.78 -9.08
CA VAL A 22 -3.49 -24.51 -9.44
C VAL A 22 -3.52 -24.38 -10.95
N GLU A 23 -4.68 -24.04 -11.49
CA GLU A 23 -4.90 -23.81 -12.91
C GLU A 23 -5.47 -22.39 -13.11
N THR A 24 -4.86 -21.64 -14.03
CA THR A 24 -5.40 -20.36 -14.49
C THR A 24 -6.64 -20.57 -15.35
N THR A 25 -7.58 -19.63 -15.30
CA THR A 25 -8.80 -19.68 -16.09
C THR A 25 -8.87 -18.51 -17.09
N PRO A 26 -9.87 -18.48 -18.00
CA PRO A 26 -10.09 -17.34 -18.89
C PRO A 26 -10.42 -16.03 -18.16
N ILE A 27 -10.87 -16.08 -16.90
CA ILE A 27 -11.14 -14.88 -16.09
C ILE A 27 -9.84 -14.46 -15.38
N PRO A 28 -9.30 -13.25 -15.63
CA PRO A 28 -8.05 -12.81 -15.02
C PRO A 28 -8.06 -12.87 -13.49
N GLY A 29 -7.06 -13.52 -12.90
CA GLY A 29 -6.91 -13.70 -11.45
C GLY A 29 -7.80 -14.79 -10.84
N PHE A 30 -8.79 -15.33 -11.57
CA PHE A 30 -9.59 -16.45 -11.12
C PHE A 30 -8.82 -17.76 -11.31
N LEU A 31 -8.73 -18.55 -10.24
CA LEU A 31 -7.94 -19.77 -10.20
C LEU A 31 -8.83 -20.96 -9.82
N ARG A 32 -8.63 -22.09 -10.51
CA ARG A 32 -9.13 -23.39 -10.07
C ARG A 32 -8.04 -24.09 -9.28
N ILE A 33 -8.41 -24.69 -8.16
CA ILE A 33 -7.50 -25.39 -7.26
C ILE A 33 -7.93 -26.84 -7.16
N ASP A 34 -6.97 -27.72 -7.35
CA ASP A 34 -7.08 -29.14 -7.04
C ASP A 34 -6.63 -29.37 -5.61
N LEU A 35 -7.52 -29.87 -4.75
CA LEU A 35 -7.25 -30.15 -3.34
C LEU A 35 -6.86 -31.61 -3.14
N THR A 36 -5.86 -31.83 -2.30
CA THR A 36 -5.53 -33.18 -1.83
C THR A 36 -6.55 -33.64 -0.79
N VAL A 37 -7.30 -34.68 -1.14
CA VAL A 37 -8.28 -35.32 -0.25
C VAL A 37 -7.75 -36.68 0.20
N HIS A 38 -7.70 -36.89 1.51
CA HIS A 38 -7.25 -38.13 2.12
C HIS A 38 -8.45 -38.92 2.64
N GLY A 39 -8.73 -40.10 2.07
CA GLY A 39 -9.78 -40.99 2.55
C GLY A 39 -9.26 -42.08 3.49
N ASP A 40 -10.09 -42.48 4.43
CA ASP A 40 -9.94 -43.70 5.23
C ASP A 40 -11.30 -44.30 5.61
N ASN A 41 -11.33 -45.32 6.47
CA ASN A 41 -12.56 -45.99 6.88
C ASN A 41 -13.52 -45.13 7.74
N ARG A 42 -13.17 -43.87 8.04
CA ARG A 42 -13.99 -42.89 8.78
C ARG A 42 -14.55 -41.79 7.87
N GLY A 43 -14.22 -41.78 6.58
CA GLY A 43 -14.59 -40.73 5.63
C GLY A 43 -13.36 -40.11 4.97
N TRP A 44 -13.39 -38.80 4.72
CA TRP A 44 -12.25 -38.09 4.13
C TRP A 44 -11.87 -36.83 4.91
N PHE A 45 -10.62 -36.43 4.76
CA PHE A 45 -10.03 -35.21 5.30
C PHE A 45 -9.39 -34.40 4.17
N LYS A 46 -9.53 -33.07 4.23
CA LYS A 46 -8.81 -32.14 3.36
C LYS A 46 -8.41 -30.90 4.14
N GLU A 47 -7.27 -30.32 3.78
CA GLU A 47 -6.96 -28.94 4.13
C GLU A 47 -7.68 -28.03 3.14
N ASN A 48 -8.83 -27.49 3.53
CA ASN A 48 -9.63 -26.69 2.60
C ASN A 48 -8.93 -25.38 2.20
N TRP A 49 -8.25 -24.72 3.15
CA TRP A 49 -7.33 -23.61 2.91
C TRP A 49 -6.09 -23.79 3.78
N GLN A 50 -4.92 -23.71 3.17
CA GLN A 50 -3.64 -23.70 3.88
C GLN A 50 -2.76 -22.64 3.22
N ARG A 51 -2.58 -21.52 3.93
CA ARG A 51 -1.93 -20.30 3.42
C ARG A 51 -0.56 -20.58 2.80
N GLU A 52 0.36 -21.17 3.56
CA GLU A 52 1.75 -21.42 3.13
C GLU A 52 1.84 -22.27 1.85
N LYS A 53 1.08 -23.36 1.77
CA LYS A 53 1.06 -24.26 0.60
C LYS A 53 0.46 -23.59 -0.62
N MET A 54 -0.62 -22.83 -0.43
CA MET A 54 -1.36 -22.22 -1.53
C MET A 54 -0.66 -20.97 -2.08
N THR A 55 -0.09 -20.12 -1.22
CA THR A 55 0.68 -18.95 -1.67
C THR A 55 1.98 -19.38 -2.35
N ALA A 56 2.63 -20.46 -1.89
CA ALA A 56 3.77 -21.05 -2.57
C ALA A 56 3.44 -21.57 -3.99
N LEU A 57 2.17 -21.87 -4.27
CA LEU A 57 1.67 -22.25 -5.60
C LEU A 57 1.18 -21.06 -6.43
N GLY A 58 1.30 -19.84 -5.92
CA GLY A 58 0.94 -18.61 -6.63
C GLY A 58 -0.49 -18.10 -6.40
N LEU A 59 -1.22 -18.62 -5.41
CA LEU A 59 -2.46 -17.96 -4.97
C LEU A 59 -2.13 -16.62 -4.30
N PRO A 60 -2.96 -15.58 -4.48
CA PRO A 60 -2.87 -14.38 -3.67
C PRO A 60 -2.98 -14.71 -2.18
N ASP A 61 -2.15 -14.07 -1.39
CA ASP A 61 -2.24 -14.14 0.07
C ASP A 61 -3.37 -13.24 0.57
N PHE A 62 -4.61 -13.65 0.30
CA PHE A 62 -5.77 -12.78 0.46
C PHE A 62 -6.21 -12.58 1.92
N GLY A 63 -5.66 -13.32 2.88
CA GLY A 63 -5.92 -13.11 4.31
C GLY A 63 -7.39 -13.27 4.74
N PRO A 64 -7.97 -14.48 4.71
CA PRO A 64 -9.38 -14.67 5.02
C PRO A 64 -9.73 -14.28 6.46
N VAL A 65 -10.75 -13.43 6.63
CA VAL A 65 -11.24 -12.92 7.93
C VAL A 65 -12.56 -13.55 8.37
N GLN A 66 -13.29 -14.18 7.44
CA GLN A 66 -14.60 -14.78 7.69
C GLN A 66 -14.77 -16.07 6.88
N ASN A 67 -15.39 -17.09 7.51
CA ASN A 67 -15.79 -18.34 6.88
C ASN A 67 -17.32 -18.43 6.84
N ASN A 68 -17.86 -18.79 5.69
CA ASN A 68 -19.29 -18.88 5.44
C ASN A 68 -19.65 -20.29 4.99
N ILE A 69 -20.82 -20.76 5.42
CA ILE A 69 -21.35 -22.08 5.03
C ILE A 69 -22.82 -21.89 4.62
N SER A 70 -23.15 -22.34 3.40
CA SER A 70 -24.52 -22.49 2.92
C SER A 70 -24.87 -23.96 2.82
N PHE A 71 -25.80 -24.41 3.66
CA PHE A 71 -26.38 -25.74 3.56
C PHE A 71 -27.55 -25.73 2.56
N ASN A 72 -27.59 -26.72 1.68
CA ASN A 72 -28.62 -26.89 0.67
C ASN A 72 -29.11 -28.34 0.70
N ASP A 73 -30.38 -28.53 1.02
CA ASP A 73 -30.98 -29.85 1.26
C ASP A 73 -31.26 -30.60 -0.06
N GLU A 74 -31.75 -29.89 -1.07
CA GLU A 74 -32.22 -30.46 -2.33
C GLU A 74 -31.24 -30.28 -3.49
N VAL A 75 -31.40 -31.13 -4.51
CA VAL A 75 -30.74 -31.00 -5.82
C VAL A 75 -31.41 -29.86 -6.60
N GLY A 76 -30.63 -29.08 -7.36
CA GLY A 76 -31.15 -28.00 -8.19
C GLY A 76 -31.31 -26.66 -7.47
N VAL A 77 -30.91 -26.54 -6.20
CA VAL A 77 -30.80 -25.25 -5.52
C VAL A 77 -29.75 -24.41 -6.25
N THR A 78 -30.18 -23.29 -6.82
CA THR A 78 -29.34 -22.42 -7.64
C THR A 78 -29.30 -21.03 -7.02
N ARG A 79 -28.10 -20.53 -6.70
CA ARG A 79 -27.88 -19.21 -6.12
C ARG A 79 -27.26 -18.27 -7.16
N GLY A 80 -27.74 -17.02 -7.17
CA GLY A 80 -27.47 -16.03 -8.22
C GLY A 80 -25.99 -15.67 -8.45
N ILE A 81 -25.73 -14.98 -9.57
CA ILE A 81 -24.41 -14.46 -9.95
C ILE A 81 -24.20 -13.12 -9.23
N HIS A 82 -23.49 -13.17 -8.11
CA HIS A 82 -23.21 -12.00 -7.26
C HIS A 82 -21.72 -11.67 -7.33
N ALA A 83 -21.39 -10.43 -7.69
CA ALA A 83 -20.03 -9.90 -7.68
C ALA A 83 -19.89 -8.97 -6.47
N GLU A 84 -19.18 -9.48 -5.47
CA GLU A 84 -18.92 -8.79 -4.21
C GLU A 84 -17.56 -8.07 -4.21
N PRO A 85 -17.38 -7.03 -3.37
CA PRO A 85 -16.16 -6.23 -3.31
C PRO A 85 -14.99 -6.90 -2.56
N TRP A 86 -15.01 -8.23 -2.41
CA TRP A 86 -13.97 -9.00 -1.73
C TRP A 86 -13.67 -10.30 -2.48
N ASP A 87 -12.48 -10.83 -2.23
CA ASP A 87 -12.07 -12.10 -2.79
C ASP A 87 -12.70 -13.26 -2.02
N LYS A 88 -12.88 -14.39 -2.71
CA LYS A 88 -13.41 -15.61 -2.11
C LYS A 88 -12.51 -16.80 -2.38
N PHE A 89 -12.42 -17.68 -1.40
CA PHE A 89 -11.97 -19.05 -1.63
C PHE A 89 -13.15 -19.99 -1.42
N VAL A 90 -13.58 -20.68 -2.47
CA VAL A 90 -14.81 -21.47 -2.51
C VAL A 90 -14.48 -22.96 -2.61
N SER A 91 -15.20 -23.79 -1.86
CA SER A 91 -15.21 -25.25 -2.00
C SER A 91 -16.52 -25.84 -1.44
N VAL A 92 -16.60 -27.16 -1.31
CA VAL A 92 -17.70 -27.86 -0.62
C VAL A 92 -17.17 -28.65 0.57
N ALA A 93 -17.90 -28.65 1.68
CA ALA A 93 -17.63 -29.50 2.84
C ALA A 93 -18.29 -30.89 2.69
N THR A 94 -19.33 -31.01 1.87
CA THR A 94 -19.97 -32.27 1.46
C THR A 94 -20.83 -32.02 0.23
N GLY A 95 -21.11 -33.07 -0.55
CA GLY A 95 -21.91 -33.02 -1.78
C GLY A 95 -21.13 -32.47 -2.98
N ARG A 96 -21.87 -32.11 -4.04
CA ARG A 96 -21.33 -31.56 -5.28
C ARG A 96 -22.16 -30.40 -5.82
N VAL A 97 -21.49 -29.45 -6.44
CA VAL A 97 -22.13 -28.33 -7.13
C VAL A 97 -21.57 -28.16 -8.54
N PHE A 98 -22.39 -27.63 -9.43
CA PHE A 98 -21.92 -26.97 -10.65
C PHE A 98 -21.74 -25.48 -10.34
N GLY A 99 -20.51 -24.99 -10.40
CA GLY A 99 -20.19 -23.58 -10.20
C GLY A 99 -20.12 -22.84 -11.53
N ALA A 100 -20.57 -21.59 -11.53
CA ALA A 100 -20.50 -20.69 -12.66
C ALA A 100 -20.04 -19.30 -12.20
N TRP A 101 -19.07 -18.76 -12.92
CA TRP A 101 -18.50 -17.44 -12.64
C TRP A 101 -18.50 -16.58 -13.88
N VAL A 102 -18.80 -15.29 -13.70
CA VAL A 102 -18.83 -14.30 -14.77
C VAL A 102 -18.02 -13.10 -14.34
N ASP A 103 -17.07 -12.67 -15.16
CA ASP A 103 -16.32 -11.45 -14.87
C ASP A 103 -17.21 -10.22 -15.06
N LEU A 104 -17.57 -9.53 -13.98
CA LEU A 104 -18.40 -8.32 -14.01
C LEU A 104 -17.56 -7.06 -13.80
N ARG A 105 -16.23 -7.17 -13.81
CA ARG A 105 -15.32 -6.03 -13.70
C ARG A 105 -15.25 -5.25 -15.01
N GLU A 106 -15.15 -3.95 -14.91
CA GLU A 106 -14.88 -3.10 -16.07
C GLU A 106 -13.58 -3.52 -16.76
N GLY A 107 -13.63 -3.73 -18.07
CA GLY A 107 -12.45 -4.04 -18.87
C GLY A 107 -12.68 -5.09 -19.95
N PRO A 108 -11.61 -5.53 -20.62
CA PRO A 108 -11.69 -6.42 -21.78
C PRO A 108 -12.28 -7.81 -21.48
N SER A 109 -12.24 -8.26 -20.22
CA SER A 109 -12.78 -9.55 -19.79
C SER A 109 -14.24 -9.48 -19.36
N PHE A 110 -14.90 -8.31 -19.33
CA PHE A 110 -16.30 -8.18 -18.92
C PHE A 110 -17.22 -9.15 -19.68
N GLY A 111 -18.01 -9.93 -18.94
CA GLY A 111 -18.89 -10.98 -19.46
C GLY A 111 -18.22 -12.33 -19.73
N THR A 112 -16.91 -12.47 -19.48
CA THR A 112 -16.21 -13.77 -19.63
C THR A 112 -16.74 -14.77 -18.61
N VAL A 113 -17.01 -16.00 -19.06
CA VAL A 113 -17.59 -17.06 -18.24
C VAL A 113 -16.60 -18.18 -17.99
N TYR A 114 -16.60 -18.70 -16.76
CA TYR A 114 -15.95 -19.96 -16.40
C TYR A 114 -16.92 -20.85 -15.61
N THR A 115 -16.87 -22.16 -15.87
CA THR A 115 -17.72 -23.13 -15.17
C THR A 115 -16.94 -24.39 -14.85
N THR A 116 -17.19 -24.99 -13.69
CA THR A 116 -16.66 -26.31 -13.33
C THR A 116 -17.57 -26.97 -12.30
N GLU A 117 -17.56 -28.31 -12.27
CA GLU A 117 -18.06 -29.01 -11.09
C GLU A 117 -17.08 -28.85 -9.92
N ILE A 118 -17.62 -28.71 -8.71
CA ILE A 118 -16.89 -28.70 -7.46
C ILE A 118 -17.39 -29.85 -6.61
N ASP A 119 -16.49 -30.79 -6.34
CA ASP A 119 -16.61 -31.81 -5.31
C ASP A 119 -15.59 -31.51 -4.18
N PRO A 120 -15.46 -32.34 -3.14
CA PRO A 120 -14.50 -32.10 -2.07
C PRO A 120 -13.04 -31.93 -2.51
N SER A 121 -12.66 -32.44 -3.68
CA SER A 121 -11.30 -32.35 -4.26
C SER A 121 -11.07 -31.11 -5.10
N VAL A 122 -12.06 -30.23 -5.26
CA VAL A 122 -11.94 -29.00 -6.04
C VAL A 122 -12.24 -27.77 -5.17
N ALA A 123 -11.51 -26.70 -5.42
CA ALA A 123 -11.81 -25.37 -4.93
C ALA A 123 -11.57 -24.33 -6.03
N VAL A 124 -12.03 -23.11 -5.81
CA VAL A 124 -11.71 -21.97 -6.67
C VAL A 124 -11.37 -20.74 -5.83
N PHE A 125 -10.45 -19.93 -6.35
CA PHE A 125 -10.23 -18.57 -5.88
C PHE A 125 -10.96 -17.62 -6.83
N VAL A 126 -11.86 -16.82 -6.26
CA VAL A 126 -12.74 -15.89 -6.96
C VAL A 126 -12.31 -14.47 -6.61
N PRO A 127 -11.70 -13.71 -7.53
CA PRO A 127 -11.37 -12.32 -7.29
C PRO A 127 -12.60 -11.46 -7.04
N LYS A 128 -12.45 -10.39 -6.26
CA LYS A 128 -13.47 -9.35 -6.10
C LYS A 128 -13.98 -8.86 -7.45
N GLY A 129 -15.28 -8.59 -7.53
CA GLY A 129 -15.94 -8.17 -8.78
C GLY A 129 -16.23 -9.31 -9.77
N VAL A 130 -15.76 -10.54 -9.55
CA VAL A 130 -16.18 -11.71 -10.32
C VAL A 130 -17.47 -12.27 -9.73
N GLY A 131 -18.52 -12.33 -10.55
CA GLY A 131 -19.82 -12.85 -10.18
C GLY A 131 -19.76 -14.34 -9.87
N ASN A 132 -20.15 -14.76 -8.67
CA ASN A 132 -20.10 -16.15 -8.21
C ASN A 132 -21.52 -16.74 -8.11
N ALA A 133 -21.77 -17.87 -8.80
CA ALA A 133 -23.00 -18.63 -8.72
C ALA A 133 -22.74 -20.14 -8.63
N TYR A 134 -23.73 -20.88 -8.16
CA TYR A 134 -23.68 -22.35 -8.18
C TYR A 134 -25.07 -22.98 -8.21
N GLN A 135 -25.11 -24.24 -8.66
CA GLN A 135 -26.26 -25.13 -8.64
C GLN A 135 -25.91 -26.45 -7.96
N THR A 136 -26.71 -26.91 -6.99
CA THR A 136 -26.46 -28.19 -6.30
C THR A 136 -26.75 -29.38 -7.20
N LEU A 137 -25.82 -30.33 -7.25
CA LEU A 137 -25.95 -31.58 -7.99
C LEU A 137 -26.30 -32.77 -7.10
N GLU A 138 -26.11 -32.62 -5.78
CA GLU A 138 -26.40 -33.62 -4.77
C GLU A 138 -27.18 -33.01 -3.60
N PRO A 139 -28.05 -33.80 -2.92
CA PRO A 139 -28.71 -33.35 -1.71
C PRO A 139 -27.70 -33.19 -0.57
N ASN A 140 -28.10 -32.50 0.50
CA ASN A 140 -27.25 -32.25 1.67
C ASN A 140 -25.89 -31.64 1.34
N THR A 141 -25.84 -30.76 0.34
CA THR A 141 -24.60 -30.11 -0.11
C THR A 141 -24.29 -28.91 0.77
N ALA A 142 -23.08 -28.88 1.34
CA ALA A 142 -22.59 -27.77 2.15
C ALA A 142 -21.54 -26.98 1.38
N TYR A 143 -21.95 -25.85 0.79
CA TYR A 143 -21.07 -24.94 0.07
C TYR A 143 -20.34 -24.04 1.09
N THR A 144 -19.01 -24.01 1.04
CA THR A 144 -18.18 -23.24 1.98
C THR A 144 -17.35 -22.21 1.24
N TYR A 145 -17.25 -21.01 1.81
CA TYR A 145 -16.37 -20.00 1.26
C TYR A 145 -15.77 -19.09 2.32
N LEU A 146 -14.47 -18.83 2.16
CA LEU A 146 -13.73 -17.84 2.91
C LEU A 146 -13.77 -16.51 2.18
N VAL A 147 -13.71 -15.39 2.93
CA VAL A 147 -13.66 -14.03 2.39
C VAL A 147 -12.63 -13.18 3.14
N ASN A 148 -12.05 -12.19 2.48
CA ASN A 148 -11.08 -11.25 3.07
C ASN A 148 -11.66 -9.90 3.50
N ASP A 149 -12.97 -9.71 3.37
CA ASP A 149 -13.67 -8.57 3.96
C ASP A 149 -14.92 -9.02 4.70
N HIS A 150 -15.37 -8.20 5.64
CA HIS A 150 -16.57 -8.46 6.42
C HIS A 150 -17.81 -8.20 5.57
N TRP A 151 -18.80 -9.09 5.71
CA TRP A 151 -20.10 -8.83 5.12
C TRP A 151 -20.71 -7.54 5.69
N SER A 152 -21.10 -6.63 4.81
CA SER A 152 -21.81 -5.40 5.16
C SER A 152 -23.15 -5.33 4.42
N PRO A 153 -24.25 -4.95 5.09
CA PRO A 153 -25.53 -4.70 4.43
C PRO A 153 -25.48 -3.49 3.49
N ASP A 154 -24.52 -2.58 3.70
CA ASP A 154 -24.38 -1.32 2.96
C ASP A 154 -23.42 -1.44 1.76
N ALA A 155 -22.76 -2.59 1.59
CA ALA A 155 -21.87 -2.83 0.46
C ALA A 155 -22.65 -2.80 -0.87
N GLN A 156 -22.07 -2.16 -1.88
CA GLN A 156 -22.61 -2.19 -3.24
C GLN A 156 -22.18 -3.49 -3.92
N TYR A 157 -23.18 -4.21 -4.44
CA TYR A 157 -23.00 -5.48 -5.13
C TYR A 157 -23.38 -5.32 -6.59
N THR A 158 -22.61 -5.95 -7.47
CA THR A 158 -22.98 -6.09 -8.88
C THR A 158 -23.64 -7.44 -9.08
N PHE A 159 -24.75 -7.49 -9.81
CA PHE A 159 -25.56 -8.69 -9.96
C PHE A 159 -25.81 -8.99 -11.42
N LEU A 160 -25.87 -10.27 -11.79
CA LEU A 160 -26.28 -10.71 -13.13
C LEU A 160 -27.40 -11.75 -13.02
N ASN A 161 -28.33 -11.71 -13.97
CA ASN A 161 -29.40 -12.68 -14.09
C ASN A 161 -28.87 -14.07 -14.46
N LEU A 162 -29.33 -15.11 -13.76
CA LEU A 162 -28.95 -16.50 -14.02
C LEU A 162 -29.30 -16.98 -15.44
N ALA A 163 -30.35 -16.41 -16.03
CA ALA A 163 -30.86 -16.78 -17.36
C ALA A 163 -30.32 -15.89 -18.49
N ASP A 164 -29.30 -15.05 -18.25
CA ASP A 164 -28.78 -14.12 -19.25
C ASP A 164 -28.29 -14.83 -20.51
N GLU A 165 -28.85 -14.41 -21.65
CA GLU A 165 -28.68 -15.04 -22.95
C GLU A 165 -27.32 -14.72 -23.58
N THR A 166 -26.61 -13.71 -23.07
CA THR A 166 -25.30 -13.29 -23.58
C THR A 166 -24.21 -14.17 -22.99
N VAL A 167 -24.19 -14.32 -21.65
CA VAL A 167 -23.24 -15.22 -20.98
C VAL A 167 -23.62 -16.69 -21.15
N ALA A 168 -24.92 -16.99 -21.28
CA ALA A 168 -25.47 -18.30 -21.62
C ALA A 168 -24.86 -19.45 -20.79
N VAL A 169 -24.86 -19.31 -19.45
CA VAL A 169 -24.30 -20.32 -18.55
C VAL A 169 -24.99 -21.68 -18.78
N PRO A 170 -24.23 -22.77 -19.03
CA PRO A 170 -24.77 -24.09 -19.35
C PRO A 170 -25.20 -24.84 -18.07
N TRP A 171 -26.27 -24.37 -17.42
CA TRP A 171 -26.81 -24.98 -16.20
C TRP A 171 -27.20 -26.46 -16.42
N PRO A 172 -26.64 -27.41 -15.63
CA PRO A 172 -26.95 -28.84 -15.78
C PRO A 172 -28.41 -29.19 -15.56
N ILE A 173 -29.06 -28.50 -14.62
CA ILE A 173 -30.50 -28.58 -14.38
C ILE A 173 -31.13 -27.30 -14.96
N PRO A 174 -32.09 -27.43 -15.89
CA PRO A 174 -32.75 -26.28 -16.49
C PRO A 174 -33.32 -25.33 -15.42
N LEU A 175 -33.17 -24.01 -15.63
CA LEU A 175 -33.54 -23.02 -14.63
C LEU A 175 -35.04 -23.06 -14.27
N GLU A 176 -35.91 -23.49 -15.18
CA GLU A 176 -37.33 -23.70 -14.90
C GLU A 176 -37.61 -24.84 -13.90
N GLN A 177 -36.65 -25.74 -13.69
CA GLN A 177 -36.68 -26.83 -12.72
C GLN A 177 -35.82 -26.54 -11.48
N ALA A 178 -35.04 -25.46 -11.50
CA ALA A 178 -34.15 -25.07 -10.41
C ALA A 178 -34.89 -24.35 -9.28
N ILE A 179 -34.45 -24.56 -8.04
CA ILE A 179 -34.92 -23.86 -6.85
C ILE A 179 -34.14 -22.55 -6.74
N GLN A 180 -34.82 -21.42 -6.98
CA GLN A 180 -34.22 -20.08 -7.06
C GLN A 180 -34.96 -19.08 -6.18
N SER A 181 -34.25 -18.04 -5.74
CA SER A 181 -34.87 -16.90 -5.06
C SER A 181 -35.53 -15.94 -6.06
N ASP A 182 -36.60 -15.25 -5.64
CA ASP A 182 -37.23 -14.23 -6.49
C ASP A 182 -36.30 -13.04 -6.76
N LYS A 183 -35.38 -12.77 -5.83
CA LYS A 183 -34.34 -11.74 -5.99
C LYS A 183 -33.43 -12.07 -7.18
N ASP A 184 -32.91 -13.30 -7.24
CA ASP A 184 -32.01 -13.71 -8.33
C ASP A 184 -32.71 -13.72 -9.69
N ARG A 185 -34.00 -14.08 -9.74
CA ARG A 185 -34.81 -14.00 -10.97
C ARG A 185 -34.94 -12.58 -11.51
N ALA A 186 -34.91 -11.58 -10.62
CA ALA A 186 -35.13 -10.17 -10.93
C ALA A 186 -33.82 -9.39 -11.22
N HIS A 187 -32.66 -10.03 -11.15
CA HIS A 187 -31.38 -9.39 -11.47
C HIS A 187 -31.30 -8.91 -12.93
N PRO A 188 -30.50 -7.88 -13.22
CA PRO A 188 -30.39 -7.30 -14.55
C PRO A 188 -29.72 -8.26 -15.54
N ARG A 189 -30.01 -8.07 -16.83
CA ARG A 189 -29.27 -8.70 -17.93
C ARG A 189 -27.91 -8.03 -18.09
N LEU A 190 -26.95 -8.69 -18.72
CA LEU A 190 -25.56 -8.22 -18.86
C LEU A 190 -25.48 -6.81 -19.46
N ALA A 191 -26.36 -6.50 -20.42
CA ALA A 191 -26.42 -5.17 -21.05
C ALA A 191 -26.83 -4.03 -20.09
N ASP A 192 -27.53 -4.36 -19.00
CA ASP A 192 -28.01 -3.41 -17.99
C ASP A 192 -27.16 -3.47 -16.69
N VAL A 193 -26.14 -4.32 -16.66
CA VAL A 193 -25.21 -4.39 -15.53
C VAL A 193 -24.34 -3.14 -15.52
N VAL A 194 -24.30 -2.46 -14.37
CA VAL A 194 -23.25 -1.46 -14.08
C VAL A 194 -21.99 -2.25 -13.70
N PRO A 195 -20.89 -2.16 -14.47
CA PRO A 195 -19.69 -2.93 -14.17
C PRO A 195 -19.10 -2.60 -12.80
N PHE A 196 -18.50 -3.60 -12.17
CA PHE A 196 -17.68 -3.42 -10.99
C PHE A 196 -16.42 -2.63 -11.39
N ALA A 197 -16.20 -1.45 -10.80
CA ALA A 197 -15.06 -0.62 -11.15
C ALA A 197 -13.75 -1.41 -11.01
N ALA A 198 -12.93 -1.41 -12.05
CA ALA A 198 -11.65 -2.11 -12.02
C ALA A 198 -10.75 -1.53 -10.92
N THR A 199 -10.34 -2.37 -9.96
CA THR A 199 -9.33 -1.97 -8.96
C THR A 199 -7.90 -2.08 -9.47
N ASP A 200 -7.72 -2.71 -10.63
CA ASP A 200 -6.43 -3.21 -11.11
C ASP A 200 -6.15 -2.71 -12.53
N ALA A 201 -6.07 -1.40 -12.77
CA ALA A 201 -5.53 -0.87 -14.04
C ALA A 201 -5.07 0.59 -13.93
N THR A 202 -3.76 0.80 -13.82
CA THR A 202 -3.05 2.09 -13.94
C THR A 202 -3.31 3.10 -12.81
N ALA A 203 -2.42 4.08 -12.63
CA ALA A 203 -2.52 5.10 -11.59
C ALA A 203 -3.80 5.98 -11.67
N ASP A 204 -4.53 5.88 -12.78
CA ASP A 204 -5.71 6.68 -13.07
C ASP A 204 -6.85 6.33 -12.11
N GLY A 205 -7.22 7.30 -11.26
CA GLY A 205 -8.35 7.22 -10.34
C GLY A 205 -8.06 6.68 -8.95
N ARG A 206 -6.85 6.19 -8.64
CA ARG A 206 -6.52 5.74 -7.27
C ARG A 206 -6.67 6.88 -6.27
N ARG A 207 -7.40 6.62 -5.19
CA ARG A 207 -7.78 7.58 -4.15
C ARG A 207 -6.70 7.64 -3.07
N VAL A 208 -6.14 8.84 -2.84
CA VAL A 208 -4.96 9.02 -2.00
C VAL A 208 -5.28 9.91 -0.81
N LEU A 209 -5.07 9.44 0.42
CA LEU A 209 -5.08 10.30 1.59
C LEU A 209 -3.68 10.91 1.80
N VAL A 210 -3.55 12.23 1.79
CA VAL A 210 -2.29 12.93 2.09
C VAL A 210 -2.40 13.60 3.45
N THR A 211 -1.69 13.10 4.45
CA THR A 211 -1.61 13.74 5.78
C THR A 211 -0.49 14.77 5.80
N GLY A 212 -0.64 15.86 6.57
CA GLY A 212 0.31 16.96 6.55
C GLY A 212 0.27 17.75 5.23
N CYS A 213 -0.90 17.85 4.61
CA CYS A 213 -1.08 18.44 3.27
C CYS A 213 -0.73 19.94 3.22
N LYS A 214 -0.68 20.64 4.37
CA LYS A 214 -0.24 22.04 4.51
C LYS A 214 1.27 22.12 4.78
N GLY A 215 2.03 21.03 4.76
CA GLY A 215 3.50 21.01 4.81
C GLY A 215 4.16 21.31 3.46
N GLN A 216 5.49 21.43 3.44
CA GLN A 216 6.23 21.71 2.19
C GLN A 216 5.99 20.61 1.14
N LEU A 217 6.19 19.35 1.52
CA LEU A 217 5.96 18.20 0.64
C LEU A 217 4.46 17.98 0.40
N GLY A 218 3.63 18.14 1.43
CA GLY A 218 2.18 18.00 1.31
C GLY A 218 1.58 18.88 0.22
N ARG A 219 1.96 20.17 0.15
CA ARG A 219 1.52 21.08 -0.90
C ARG A 219 1.95 20.62 -2.29
N GLU A 220 3.19 20.15 -2.43
CA GLU A 220 3.70 19.69 -3.71
C GLU A 220 3.02 18.38 -4.16
N LEU A 221 2.75 17.46 -3.23
CA LEU A 221 1.99 16.23 -3.51
C LEU A 221 0.56 16.56 -3.97
N MET A 222 -0.14 17.47 -3.27
CA MET A 222 -1.49 17.89 -3.66
C MET A 222 -1.53 18.53 -5.06
N LYS A 223 -0.42 19.09 -5.54
CA LYS A 223 -0.27 19.65 -6.88
C LYS A 223 0.05 18.58 -7.93
N GLN A 224 0.98 17.66 -7.64
CA GLN A 224 1.47 16.69 -8.63
C GLN A 224 0.59 15.45 -8.77
N LEU A 225 -0.03 14.98 -7.68
CA LEU A 225 -0.85 13.76 -7.69
C LEU A 225 -1.99 13.80 -8.73
N PRO A 226 -2.79 14.88 -8.85
CA PRO A 226 -3.84 14.96 -9.87
C PRO A 226 -3.29 14.91 -11.30
N ALA A 227 -2.16 15.56 -11.54
CA ALA A 227 -1.49 15.55 -12.84
C ALA A 227 -0.93 14.16 -13.21
N ALA A 228 -0.68 13.32 -12.20
CA ALA A 228 -0.22 11.95 -12.36
C ALA A 228 -1.35 10.90 -12.40
N GLY A 229 -2.62 11.33 -12.40
CA GLY A 229 -3.79 10.45 -12.51
C GLY A 229 -4.45 10.08 -11.17
N PHE A 230 -3.85 10.45 -10.04
CA PHE A 230 -4.39 10.13 -8.71
C PHE A 230 -5.49 11.11 -8.27
N SER A 231 -6.37 10.68 -7.36
CA SER A 231 -7.39 11.52 -6.73
C SER A 231 -7.05 11.79 -5.25
N PRO A 232 -6.28 12.85 -4.93
CA PRO A 232 -5.85 13.11 -3.56
C PRO A 232 -6.88 13.85 -2.71
N THR A 233 -7.01 13.43 -1.46
CA THR A 233 -7.66 14.16 -0.37
C THR A 233 -6.61 14.54 0.66
N GLY A 234 -6.42 15.84 0.88
CA GLY A 234 -5.44 16.35 1.84
C GLY A 234 -6.07 16.60 3.22
N VAL A 235 -5.39 16.16 4.28
CA VAL A 235 -5.76 16.41 5.69
C VAL A 235 -4.56 16.94 6.48
N ASP A 236 -4.82 17.71 7.54
CA ASP A 236 -3.79 18.29 8.40
C ASP A 236 -4.36 18.63 9.78
N LEU A 237 -3.48 19.03 10.69
CA LEU A 237 -3.85 19.65 11.96
C LEU A 237 -4.48 21.05 11.74
N PRO A 238 -5.36 21.49 12.66
CA PRO A 238 -5.86 20.74 13.82
C PRO A 238 -7.02 19.80 13.49
N GLU A 239 -7.48 19.73 12.24
CA GLU A 239 -8.69 19.01 11.86
C GLU A 239 -8.54 17.48 11.95
N VAL A 240 -7.35 16.97 11.62
CA VAL A 240 -7.02 15.54 11.69
C VAL A 240 -5.68 15.36 12.41
N ASP A 241 -5.73 14.75 13.60
CA ASP A 241 -4.54 14.36 14.36
C ASP A 241 -4.28 12.86 14.16
N ILE A 242 -3.26 12.52 13.38
CA ILE A 242 -2.90 11.12 13.10
C ILE A 242 -2.47 10.33 14.35
N SER A 243 -2.12 11.03 15.44
CA SER A 243 -1.77 10.40 16.71
C SER A 243 -2.98 10.01 17.58
N ASP A 244 -4.19 10.45 17.21
CA ASP A 244 -5.43 10.04 17.86
C ASP A 244 -5.87 8.66 17.33
N ALA A 245 -5.65 7.62 18.13
CA ALA A 245 -5.93 6.25 17.74
C ALA A 245 -7.42 5.95 17.55
N ASP A 246 -8.30 6.63 18.29
CA ASP A 246 -9.75 6.42 18.20
C ASP A 246 -10.29 7.09 16.93
N ALA A 247 -9.80 8.30 16.62
CA ALA A 247 -10.13 8.98 15.38
C ALA A 247 -9.67 8.19 14.15
N MET A 248 -8.46 7.62 14.18
CA MET A 248 -7.94 6.79 13.08
C MET A 248 -8.72 5.48 12.93
N ALA A 249 -9.14 4.84 14.02
CA ALA A 249 -9.95 3.62 13.96
C ALA A 249 -11.36 3.84 13.41
N ALA A 250 -11.94 5.03 13.65
CA ALA A 250 -13.27 5.42 13.19
C ALA A 250 -13.29 6.02 11.77
N TRP A 251 -12.13 6.28 11.17
CA TRP A 251 -12.02 6.88 9.84
C TRP A 251 -12.51 5.92 8.74
N ASP A 252 -13.18 6.45 7.73
CA ASP A 252 -13.63 5.65 6.58
C ASP A 252 -12.46 5.39 5.61
N TRP A 253 -11.74 4.30 5.88
CA TRP A 253 -10.60 3.86 5.06
C TRP A 253 -11.02 3.27 3.71
N SER A 254 -12.29 2.88 3.53
CA SER A 254 -12.78 2.34 2.25
C SER A 254 -12.78 3.39 1.12
N ALA A 255 -12.69 4.67 1.48
CA ALA A 255 -12.58 5.80 0.58
C ALA A 255 -11.18 5.96 -0.05
N TYR A 256 -10.18 5.16 0.36
CA TYR A 256 -8.80 5.33 -0.03
C TYR A 256 -8.17 4.00 -0.50
N ASP A 257 -7.15 4.13 -1.35
CA ASP A 257 -6.33 3.02 -1.82
C ASP A 257 -4.85 3.20 -1.38
N ILE A 258 -4.46 4.43 -1.04
CA ILE A 258 -3.10 4.84 -0.67
C ILE A 258 -3.17 5.86 0.48
N ILE A 259 -2.25 5.75 1.43
CA ILE A 259 -1.93 6.77 2.43
C ILE A 259 -0.54 7.32 2.14
N ILE A 260 -0.39 8.64 2.01
CA ILE A 260 0.90 9.31 1.98
C ILE A 260 1.04 10.17 3.25
N ASN A 261 1.87 9.72 4.18
CA ASN A 261 2.11 10.41 5.43
C ASN A 261 3.25 11.41 5.32
N ALA A 262 2.91 12.68 5.04
CA ALA A 262 3.84 13.81 5.06
C ALA A 262 3.74 14.65 6.35
N ALA A 263 2.93 14.22 7.33
CA ALA A 263 2.86 14.86 8.63
C ALA A 263 4.05 14.46 9.52
N ALA A 264 4.71 15.45 10.11
CA ALA A 264 5.81 15.23 11.05
C ALA A 264 6.05 16.46 11.93
N TRP A 265 6.62 16.24 13.11
CA TRP A 265 7.31 17.28 13.86
C TRP A 265 8.72 17.43 13.32
N THR A 266 9.04 18.57 12.69
CA THR A 266 10.34 18.81 12.04
C THR A 266 11.18 19.89 12.72
N ASN A 267 10.73 20.44 13.85
CA ASN A 267 11.54 21.36 14.64
C ASN A 267 12.54 20.57 15.49
N VAL A 268 13.71 20.29 14.91
CA VAL A 268 14.72 19.38 15.46
C VAL A 268 15.22 19.83 16.84
N ASP A 269 15.58 21.10 17.00
CA ASP A 269 16.01 21.65 18.29
C ASP A 269 14.83 21.72 19.27
N GLY A 270 13.64 22.07 18.78
CA GLY A 270 12.41 22.06 19.59
C GLY A 270 12.06 20.68 20.14
N ALA A 271 12.47 19.59 19.49
CA ALA A 271 12.22 18.24 19.97
C ALA A 271 13.02 17.89 21.24
N GLU A 272 14.08 18.63 21.56
CA GLU A 272 14.90 18.38 22.76
C GLU A 272 14.30 18.98 24.04
N THR A 273 13.35 19.91 23.92
CA THR A 273 12.74 20.56 25.09
C THR A 273 11.80 19.60 25.84
N PRO A 274 11.57 19.81 27.16
CA PRO A 274 10.64 18.98 27.92
C PRO A 274 9.24 18.88 27.31
N GLU A 275 8.74 19.97 26.72
CA GLU A 275 7.43 20.02 26.06
C GLU A 275 7.48 19.42 24.65
N GLY A 276 8.56 19.64 23.90
CA GLY A 276 8.69 19.18 22.52
C GLY A 276 8.96 17.69 22.40
N ARG A 277 9.64 17.07 23.37
CA ARG A 277 9.88 15.62 23.43
C ARG A 277 8.61 14.79 23.22
N PRO A 278 7.58 14.89 24.07
CA PRO A 278 6.35 14.12 23.89
C PRO A 278 5.62 14.47 22.59
N LEU A 279 5.65 15.73 22.13
CA LEU A 279 5.03 16.14 20.87
C LEU A 279 5.73 15.53 19.65
N SER A 280 7.06 15.47 19.66
CA SER A 280 7.86 14.82 18.63
C SER A 280 7.52 13.33 18.55
N TRP A 281 7.47 12.61 19.67
CA TRP A 281 7.08 11.20 19.69
C TRP A 281 5.63 10.98 19.25
N ARG A 282 4.69 11.83 19.66
CA ARG A 282 3.29 11.75 19.18
C ARG A 282 3.20 11.89 17.67
N ALA A 283 3.86 12.90 17.10
CA ALA A 283 3.79 13.19 15.66
C ALA A 283 4.60 12.20 14.81
N ASN A 284 5.80 11.81 15.26
CA ASN A 284 6.75 11.05 14.45
C ASN A 284 6.76 9.55 14.71
N ALA A 285 6.18 9.07 15.82
CA ALA A 285 6.11 7.64 16.14
C ALA A 285 4.66 7.16 16.30
N THR A 286 3.88 7.78 17.21
CA THR A 286 2.48 7.35 17.45
C THR A 286 1.60 7.53 16.21
N GLY A 287 1.71 8.69 15.54
CA GLY A 287 0.98 8.96 14.29
C GLY A 287 1.24 7.90 13.20
N PRO A 288 2.51 7.69 12.79
CA PRO A 288 2.86 6.66 11.82
C PRO A 288 2.43 5.25 12.24
N ALA A 289 2.52 4.89 13.53
CA ALA A 289 2.09 3.58 14.02
C ALA A 289 0.57 3.36 13.85
N ASN A 290 -0.25 4.39 14.11
CA ASN A 290 -1.69 4.31 13.85
C ASN A 290 -1.97 4.13 12.36
N LEU A 291 -1.32 4.92 11.49
CA LEU A 291 -1.49 4.81 10.04
C LEU A 291 -1.03 3.44 9.50
N ALA A 292 0.08 2.90 10.00
CA ALA A 292 0.57 1.57 9.63
C ALA A 292 -0.41 0.46 10.03
N ARG A 293 -1.02 0.56 11.22
CA ARG A 293 -2.04 -0.38 11.67
C ARG A 293 -3.28 -0.36 10.77
N GLU A 294 -3.79 0.83 10.44
CA GLU A 294 -4.97 0.93 9.57
C GLU A 294 -4.64 0.53 8.13
N ALA A 295 -3.45 0.87 7.63
CA ALA A 295 -2.99 0.43 6.31
C ALA A 295 -2.95 -1.10 6.21
N ALA A 296 -2.38 -1.78 7.21
CA ALA A 296 -2.34 -3.24 7.24
C ALA A 296 -3.75 -3.86 7.39
N ARG A 297 -4.64 -3.24 8.19
CA ARG A 297 -6.01 -3.72 8.40
C ARG A 297 -6.88 -3.64 7.14
N HIS A 298 -6.63 -2.64 6.30
CA HIS A 298 -7.43 -2.33 5.12
C HIS A 298 -6.72 -2.60 3.80
N ASP A 299 -5.58 -3.30 3.83
CA ASP A 299 -4.75 -3.62 2.66
C ASP A 299 -4.36 -2.38 1.82
N LEU A 300 -4.11 -1.25 2.48
CA LEU A 300 -3.74 0.01 1.83
C LEU A 300 -2.23 0.10 1.61
N THR A 301 -1.82 0.77 0.53
CA THR A 301 -0.41 1.16 0.36
C THR A 301 -0.08 2.34 1.27
N LEU A 302 0.93 2.22 2.13
CA LEU A 302 1.42 3.29 3.01
C LEU A 302 2.76 3.85 2.53
N VAL A 303 2.79 5.11 2.10
CA VAL A 303 4.03 5.88 1.91
C VAL A 303 4.30 6.68 3.18
N HIS A 304 5.46 6.50 3.81
CA HIS A 304 5.88 7.30 4.96
C HIS A 304 7.20 8.01 4.70
N ILE A 305 7.25 9.31 5.02
CA ILE A 305 8.45 10.12 4.83
C ILE A 305 9.31 10.07 6.09
N SER A 306 10.50 9.53 5.98
CA SER A 306 11.52 9.48 7.03
C SER A 306 12.66 10.47 6.79
N SER A 307 13.74 10.37 7.56
CA SER A 307 14.85 11.32 7.59
C SER A 307 16.19 10.58 7.78
N GLU A 308 17.23 11.18 7.22
CA GLU A 308 18.64 10.88 7.47
C GLU A 308 19.06 11.00 8.94
N TYR A 309 18.30 11.73 9.78
CA TYR A 309 18.55 11.84 11.23
C TYR A 309 18.29 10.53 11.99
N THR A 310 17.81 9.49 11.30
CA THR A 310 17.76 8.12 11.83
C THR A 310 19.15 7.51 11.98
N PHE A 311 20.19 8.13 11.42
CA PHE A 311 21.59 7.72 11.53
C PHE A 311 22.42 8.73 12.33
N ASP A 312 23.56 8.29 12.84
CA ASP A 312 24.54 9.15 13.55
C ASP A 312 25.54 9.88 12.63
N GLY A 313 25.57 9.52 11.34
CA GLY A 313 26.51 10.10 10.39
C GLY A 313 27.93 9.52 10.46
N THR A 314 28.10 8.33 11.06
CA THR A 314 29.42 7.66 11.11
C THR A 314 29.74 6.86 9.84
N LEU A 315 28.71 6.35 9.16
CA LEU A 315 28.82 5.66 7.86
C LEU A 315 28.59 6.64 6.70
N GLU A 316 29.17 6.35 5.53
CA GLU A 316 29.03 7.21 4.35
C GLU A 316 29.28 6.43 3.04
N PRO A 317 28.35 6.48 2.06
CA PRO A 317 26.98 6.99 2.20
C PRO A 317 26.12 6.05 3.07
N HIS A 318 25.01 6.57 3.60
CA HIS A 318 24.03 5.76 4.31
C HIS A 318 23.16 4.96 3.33
N THR A 319 22.99 3.66 3.59
CA THR A 319 22.22 2.73 2.75
C THR A 319 20.87 2.39 3.38
N GLU A 320 19.94 1.82 2.61
CA GLU A 320 18.62 1.46 3.12
C GLU A 320 18.65 0.36 4.19
N ASP A 321 19.64 -0.54 4.12
CA ASP A 321 19.82 -1.67 5.05
C ASP A 321 20.56 -1.27 6.34
N GLU A 322 20.99 -0.01 6.46
CA GLU A 322 21.66 0.48 7.66
C GLU A 322 20.71 0.49 8.85
N SER A 323 21.18 -0.06 9.98
CA SER A 323 20.44 -0.03 11.23
C SER A 323 20.39 1.38 11.82
N PRO A 324 19.24 1.82 12.38
CA PRO A 324 19.12 3.18 12.91
C PRO A 324 20.05 3.41 14.12
N SER A 325 20.70 4.57 14.13
CA SER A 325 21.62 5.06 15.17
C SER A 325 21.39 6.54 15.52
N PRO A 326 20.15 7.00 15.79
CA PRO A 326 19.84 8.42 15.90
C PRO A 326 20.49 9.10 17.12
N LEU A 327 21.05 10.29 16.92
CA LEU A 327 21.74 11.06 17.96
C LEU A 327 20.81 11.80 18.94
N GLY A 328 19.63 12.23 18.48
CA GLY A 328 18.75 13.13 19.23
C GLY A 328 17.27 12.74 19.12
N VAL A 329 16.41 13.45 19.86
CA VAL A 329 14.99 13.09 20.03
C VAL A 329 14.22 13.07 18.71
N TYR A 330 14.48 14.03 17.81
CA TYR A 330 13.87 14.05 16.49
C TYR A 330 14.16 12.74 15.73
N GLY A 331 15.45 12.38 15.59
CA GLY A 331 15.88 11.14 14.93
C GLY A 331 15.34 9.88 15.61
N GLN A 332 15.36 9.84 16.95
CA GLN A 332 14.80 8.72 17.73
C GLN A 332 13.31 8.53 17.48
N SER A 333 12.55 9.63 17.49
CA SER A 333 11.10 9.58 17.23
C SER A 333 10.78 9.19 15.79
N LYS A 334 11.60 9.63 14.80
CA LYS A 334 11.49 9.18 13.40
C LYS A 334 11.77 7.69 13.26
N ALA A 335 12.88 7.20 13.85
CA ALA A 335 13.20 5.77 13.85
C ALA A 335 12.11 4.90 14.50
N GLY A 336 11.45 5.41 15.56
CA GLY A 336 10.30 4.76 16.16
C GLY A 336 9.08 4.66 15.23
N GLY A 337 8.82 5.69 14.42
CA GLY A 337 7.79 5.64 13.38
C GLY A 337 8.15 4.72 12.23
N ASP A 338 9.40 4.75 11.77
CA ASP A 338 9.92 3.89 10.72
C ASP A 338 9.71 2.41 11.07
N ALA A 339 10.10 2.00 12.28
CA ALA A 339 9.91 0.63 12.75
C ALA A 339 8.44 0.18 12.75
N ALA A 340 7.50 1.10 12.99
CA ALA A 340 6.07 0.79 12.92
C ALA A 340 5.57 0.67 11.47
N VAL A 341 6.10 1.50 10.56
CA VAL A 341 5.75 1.45 9.13
C VAL A 341 6.32 0.22 8.45
N GLU A 342 7.54 -0.20 8.79
CA GLU A 342 8.17 -1.41 8.24
C GLU A 342 7.37 -2.69 8.53
N ALA A 343 6.51 -2.67 9.57
CA ALA A 343 5.60 -3.77 9.89
C ALA A 343 4.34 -3.80 9.01
N ALA A 344 4.03 -2.74 8.26
CA ALA A 344 2.91 -2.74 7.32
C ALA A 344 3.27 -3.52 6.04
N PRO A 345 2.44 -4.45 5.55
CA PRO A 345 2.80 -5.30 4.40
C PRO A 345 3.10 -4.52 3.12
N ASN A 346 2.29 -3.50 2.81
CA ASN A 346 2.36 -2.72 1.58
C ASN A 346 2.89 -1.31 1.88
N HIS A 347 4.19 -1.15 2.10
CA HIS A 347 4.77 0.15 2.47
C HIS A 347 5.88 0.64 1.54
N TYR A 348 6.00 1.96 1.44
CA TYR A 348 7.19 2.66 0.97
C TYR A 348 7.69 3.58 2.08
N LEU A 349 8.80 3.22 2.73
CA LEU A 349 9.47 4.09 3.70
C LEU A 349 10.52 4.94 2.97
N VAL A 350 10.24 6.22 2.78
CA VAL A 350 11.07 7.12 1.96
C VAL A 350 11.93 8.00 2.87
N ARG A 351 13.22 7.69 3.02
CA ARG A 351 14.18 8.52 3.77
C ARG A 351 14.67 9.66 2.87
N THR A 352 14.50 10.90 3.32
CA THR A 352 14.97 12.11 2.61
C THR A 352 15.91 12.92 3.51
N SER A 353 16.58 13.93 2.96
CA SER A 353 17.39 14.88 3.71
C SER A 353 17.19 16.33 3.25
N TRP A 354 17.43 17.28 4.17
CA TRP A 354 17.54 18.73 3.89
C TRP A 354 16.47 19.28 2.92
N VAL A 355 15.20 19.09 3.27
CA VAL A 355 14.06 19.36 2.38
C VAL A 355 13.86 20.85 2.10
N VAL A 356 13.71 21.20 0.82
CA VAL A 356 13.44 22.56 0.31
C VAL A 356 12.18 22.57 -0.55
N GLY A 357 11.22 23.43 -0.21
CA GLY A 357 9.97 23.56 -0.97
C GLY A 357 9.16 24.78 -0.60
N ASP A 358 7.84 24.69 -0.73
CA ASP A 358 6.92 25.76 -0.34
C ASP A 358 6.65 25.77 1.18
N GLY A 359 7.55 26.42 1.90
CA GLY A 359 7.45 26.71 3.33
C GLY A 359 8.72 27.34 3.87
N LYS A 360 8.93 27.29 5.19
CA LYS A 360 10.19 27.72 5.82
C LYS A 360 11.27 26.67 5.54
N ASN A 361 12.42 27.11 5.04
CA ASN A 361 13.58 26.27 4.79
C ASN A 361 14.87 27.10 4.88
N PHE A 362 16.01 26.40 4.88
CA PHE A 362 17.32 27.02 5.05
C PHE A 362 17.66 28.04 3.96
N ALA A 363 17.35 27.75 2.69
CA ALA A 363 17.64 28.65 1.57
C ALA A 363 16.91 30.00 1.72
N LYS A 364 15.61 29.99 2.06
CA LYS A 364 14.85 31.21 2.36
C LYS A 364 15.40 31.98 3.57
N THR A 365 15.85 31.27 4.61
CA THR A 365 16.48 31.92 5.78
C THR A 365 17.77 32.63 5.37
N MET A 366 18.65 31.99 4.59
CA MET A 366 19.89 32.61 4.12
C MET A 366 19.64 33.81 3.22
N ALA A 367 18.71 33.70 2.28
CA ALA A 367 18.32 34.80 1.39
C ALA A 367 17.78 36.01 2.17
N SER A 368 16.97 35.77 3.22
CA SER A 368 16.46 36.82 4.11
C SER A 368 17.56 37.49 4.94
N LEU A 369 18.56 36.72 5.41
CA LEU A 369 19.70 37.29 6.14
C LEU A 369 20.55 38.19 5.24
N ALA A 370 20.81 37.76 3.99
CA ALA A 370 21.51 38.55 2.99
C ALA A 370 20.76 39.87 2.70
N ALA A 371 19.45 39.81 2.43
CA ALA A 371 18.63 41.01 2.20
C ALA A 371 18.64 42.00 3.38
N ARG A 372 18.86 41.51 4.61
CA ARG A 372 18.99 42.32 5.83
C ARG A 372 20.42 42.77 6.12
N GLY A 373 21.39 42.42 5.27
CA GLY A 373 22.82 42.75 5.45
C GLY A 373 23.45 42.06 6.65
N ILE A 374 22.98 40.87 7.03
CA ILE A 374 23.51 40.11 8.16
C ILE A 374 24.49 39.06 7.64
N ALA A 375 25.75 39.13 8.12
CA ALA A 375 26.79 38.14 7.86
C ALA A 375 26.68 36.96 8.85
N PRO A 376 26.23 35.76 8.42
CA PRO A 376 26.00 34.64 9.32
C PRO A 376 27.27 33.79 9.55
N LYS A 377 27.29 33.08 10.67
CA LYS A 377 28.19 31.95 10.89
C LYS A 377 27.43 30.67 10.56
N VAL A 378 27.98 29.82 9.69
CA VAL A 378 27.31 28.61 9.21
C VAL A 378 28.25 27.42 9.31
N VAL A 379 27.72 26.27 9.77
CA VAL A 379 28.49 25.04 9.95
C VAL A 379 29.04 24.50 8.63
N ASP A 380 30.32 24.18 8.61
CA ASP A 380 31.06 23.70 7.42
C ASP A 380 31.46 22.22 7.52
N ASP A 381 31.22 21.59 8.68
CA ASP A 381 31.52 20.18 8.94
C ASP A 381 30.27 19.28 9.00
N GLN A 382 29.08 19.84 8.69
CA GLN A 382 27.84 19.10 8.46
C GLN A 382 27.53 19.06 6.97
N THR A 383 27.55 17.85 6.40
CA THR A 383 27.53 17.62 4.95
C THR A 383 26.39 16.70 4.52
N GLY A 384 25.80 17.01 3.37
CA GLY A 384 24.64 16.30 2.85
C GLY A 384 24.23 16.80 1.46
N ARG A 385 22.99 16.53 1.07
CA ARG A 385 22.39 17.02 -0.18
C ARG A 385 21.02 17.62 0.10
N LEU A 386 20.69 18.72 -0.57
CA LEU A 386 19.35 19.28 -0.54
C LEU A 386 18.37 18.37 -1.28
N THR A 387 17.14 18.29 -0.80
CA THR A 387 16.07 17.57 -1.50
C THR A 387 14.92 18.51 -1.79
N PHE A 388 14.66 18.76 -3.06
CA PHE A 388 13.54 19.60 -3.45
C PHE A 388 12.24 18.81 -3.40
N THR A 389 11.19 19.39 -2.82
CA THR A 389 9.88 18.72 -2.71
C THR A 389 9.32 18.31 -4.06
N THR A 390 9.70 19.00 -5.14
CA THR A 390 9.34 18.65 -6.51
C THR A 390 9.89 17.28 -6.92
N ASP A 391 11.15 16.99 -6.59
CA ASP A 391 11.80 15.72 -6.89
C ASP A 391 11.34 14.62 -5.93
N LEU A 392 11.18 14.96 -4.65
CA LEU A 392 10.69 14.02 -3.63
C LEU A 392 9.26 13.54 -3.95
N ALA A 393 8.36 14.45 -4.32
CA ALA A 393 7.00 14.10 -4.74
C ALA A 393 7.00 13.27 -6.03
N ALA A 394 7.84 13.63 -7.01
CA ALA A 394 7.96 12.89 -8.27
C ALA A 394 8.47 11.46 -8.06
N GLY A 395 9.45 11.26 -7.17
CA GLY A 395 9.95 9.93 -6.83
C GLY A 395 8.92 9.06 -6.11
N ILE A 396 8.13 9.63 -5.19
CA ILE A 396 7.01 8.94 -4.55
C ILE A 396 5.96 8.51 -5.58
N ILE A 397 5.58 9.42 -6.47
CA ILE A 397 4.64 9.14 -7.56
C ILE A 397 5.19 8.05 -8.49
N HIS A 398 6.49 8.06 -8.79
CA HIS A 398 7.14 7.02 -9.58
C HIS A 398 7.02 5.64 -8.95
N LEU A 399 7.34 5.51 -7.65
CA LEU A 399 7.20 4.23 -6.92
C LEU A 399 5.76 3.71 -6.99
N LEU A 400 4.77 4.57 -6.75
CA LEU A 400 3.35 4.22 -6.82
C LEU A 400 2.89 3.81 -8.22
N ARG A 401 3.39 4.48 -9.28
CA ARG A 401 3.00 4.22 -10.67
C ARG A 401 3.63 2.95 -11.22
N THR A 402 4.88 2.69 -10.86
CA THR A 402 5.63 1.53 -11.34
C THR A 402 5.30 0.26 -10.56
N GLY A 403 4.70 0.39 -9.37
CA GLY A 403 4.51 -0.74 -8.47
C GLY A 403 5.85 -1.35 -8.06
N ALA A 404 6.85 -0.51 -7.82
CA ALA A 404 8.17 -0.93 -7.36
C ALA A 404 8.04 -1.79 -6.09
N GLU A 405 9.00 -2.68 -5.85
CA GLU A 405 8.97 -3.56 -4.67
C GLU A 405 8.79 -2.73 -3.38
N PHE A 406 7.86 -3.15 -2.51
CA PHE A 406 7.65 -2.49 -1.23
C PHE A 406 8.89 -2.55 -0.35
N GLY A 407 9.08 -1.54 0.50
CA GLY A 407 10.20 -1.44 1.41
C GLY A 407 10.74 -0.03 1.56
N THR A 408 11.97 0.06 2.04
CA THR A 408 12.67 1.33 2.30
C THR A 408 13.40 1.83 1.07
N TYR A 409 13.34 3.14 0.82
CA TYR A 409 14.03 3.84 -0.26
C TYR A 409 14.66 5.12 0.26
N ASN A 410 15.93 5.34 -0.07
CA ASN A 410 16.56 6.63 0.08
C ASN A 410 16.23 7.51 -1.12
N LEU A 411 15.75 8.72 -0.87
CA LEU A 411 15.39 9.70 -1.90
C LEU A 411 15.79 11.09 -1.43
N SER A 412 16.97 11.53 -1.88
CA SER A 412 17.43 12.90 -1.76
C SER A 412 17.77 13.47 -3.15
N GLY A 413 18.12 14.76 -3.26
CA GLY A 413 18.69 15.27 -4.52
C GLY A 413 20.00 14.57 -4.87
N GLU A 414 20.35 14.48 -6.15
CA GLU A 414 21.66 13.98 -6.58
C GLU A 414 22.73 15.09 -6.57
N GLY A 415 23.92 14.79 -7.09
CA GLY A 415 25.00 15.76 -7.25
C GLY A 415 26.01 15.75 -6.10
N PRO A 416 26.85 16.80 -5.97
CA PRO A 416 27.90 16.84 -4.97
C PRO A 416 27.32 16.85 -3.55
N VAL A 417 28.00 16.16 -2.64
CA VAL A 417 27.77 16.31 -1.20
C VAL A 417 28.44 17.60 -0.77
N VAL A 418 27.71 18.49 -0.12
CA VAL A 418 28.15 19.86 0.22
C VAL A 418 27.86 20.18 1.69
N SER A 419 28.55 21.15 2.27
CA SER A 419 28.26 21.62 3.62
C SER A 419 27.08 22.61 3.63
N TRP A 420 26.47 22.84 4.81
CA TRP A 420 25.52 23.95 4.96
C TRP A 420 26.16 25.30 4.66
N CYS A 421 27.47 25.47 4.93
CA CYS A 421 28.21 26.68 4.61
C CYS A 421 28.31 26.90 3.09
N ASP A 422 28.57 25.84 2.32
CA ASP A 422 28.59 25.90 0.85
C ASP A 422 27.22 26.30 0.29
N VAL A 423 26.14 25.71 0.80
CA VAL A 423 24.77 26.09 0.44
C VAL A 423 24.53 27.56 0.75
N ALA A 424 24.89 28.03 1.94
CA ALA A 424 24.68 29.43 2.35
C ALA A 424 25.45 30.42 1.47
N LYS A 425 26.73 30.14 1.19
CA LYS A 425 27.57 30.93 0.26
C LYS A 425 26.91 31.02 -1.10
N ARG A 426 26.44 29.90 -1.63
CA ARG A 426 25.76 29.87 -2.93
C ARG A 426 24.48 30.70 -2.94
N VAL A 427 23.66 30.61 -1.88
CA VAL A 427 22.48 31.47 -1.76
C VAL A 427 22.85 32.96 -1.74
N PHE A 428 23.89 33.34 -0.98
CA PHE A 428 24.36 34.74 -0.92
C PHE A 428 24.76 35.26 -2.31
N GLU A 429 25.54 34.49 -3.06
CA GLU A 429 25.93 34.84 -4.43
C GLU A 429 24.72 35.04 -5.35
N LEU A 430 23.75 34.12 -5.29
CA LEU A 430 22.55 34.15 -6.15
C LEU A 430 21.64 35.35 -5.87
N VAL A 431 21.66 35.89 -4.65
CA VAL A 431 20.93 37.11 -4.28
C VAL A 431 21.79 38.38 -4.37
N GLY A 432 23.00 38.30 -4.94
CA GLY A 432 23.85 39.44 -5.25
C GLY A 432 24.78 39.90 -4.11
N HIS A 433 24.98 39.08 -3.09
CA HIS A 433 25.91 39.32 -1.97
C HIS A 433 27.21 38.53 -2.15
N SER A 434 28.27 38.90 -1.40
CA SER A 434 29.54 38.16 -1.44
C SER A 434 29.43 36.88 -0.63
N ALA A 435 29.93 35.76 -1.18
CA ALA A 435 30.11 34.51 -0.43
C ALA A 435 31.00 34.68 0.82
N GLU A 436 31.91 35.66 0.82
CA GLU A 436 32.80 35.96 1.95
C GLU A 436 32.06 36.53 3.17
N GLU A 437 30.80 36.96 3.01
CA GLU A 437 29.94 37.38 4.13
C GLU A 437 29.49 36.19 5.00
N VAL A 438 29.60 34.96 4.49
CA VAL A 438 29.29 33.73 5.22
C VAL A 438 30.56 33.20 5.88
N THR A 439 30.60 33.23 7.22
CA THR A 439 31.75 32.73 7.99
C THR A 439 31.60 31.22 8.27
N PRO A 440 32.53 30.37 7.80
CA PRO A 440 32.52 28.95 8.14
C PRO A 440 32.88 28.74 9.61
N VAL A 441 32.19 27.82 10.27
CA VAL A 441 32.49 27.36 11.63
C VAL A 441 32.32 25.85 11.73
N THR A 442 33.00 25.21 12.67
CA THR A 442 32.74 23.82 13.03
C THR A 442 31.46 23.70 13.85
N THR A 443 30.87 22.51 13.91
CA THR A 443 29.72 22.20 14.78
C THR A 443 30.07 22.46 16.24
N ALA A 444 31.29 22.12 16.67
CA ALA A 444 31.77 22.40 18.03
C ALA A 444 31.80 23.90 18.36
N GLU A 445 32.27 24.74 17.43
CA GLU A 445 32.29 26.19 17.59
C GLU A 445 30.89 26.79 17.53
N TYR A 446 30.04 26.30 16.61
CA TYR A 446 28.68 26.79 16.49
C TYR A 446 27.85 26.47 17.74
N TYR A 447 28.06 25.31 18.37
CA TYR A 447 27.32 24.89 19.57
C TYR A 447 27.91 25.42 20.87
N ALA A 448 29.10 26.04 20.84
CA ALA A 448 29.76 26.53 22.03
C ALA A 448 28.87 27.54 22.79
N GLY A 449 28.49 27.20 24.03
CA GLY A 449 27.68 28.05 24.90
C GLY A 449 26.18 28.06 24.57
N GLN A 450 25.71 27.20 23.67
CA GLN A 450 24.29 27.04 23.37
C GLN A 450 23.74 25.81 24.10
N GLU A 451 22.64 25.97 24.84
CA GLU A 451 21.93 24.90 25.51
C GLU A 451 20.67 24.51 24.73
N GLY A 452 20.29 23.23 24.75
CA GLY A 452 19.05 22.74 24.13
C GLY A 452 19.09 22.58 22.61
N ILE A 453 20.27 22.58 22.00
CA ILE A 453 20.43 22.28 20.56
C ILE A 453 20.55 20.78 20.35
N ALA A 454 19.84 20.28 19.36
CA ALA A 454 19.88 18.86 19.02
C ALA A 454 21.24 18.50 18.40
N PRO A 455 21.82 17.34 18.78
CA PRO A 455 22.97 16.81 18.07
C PRO A 455 22.57 16.50 16.63
N ARG A 456 23.44 16.87 15.67
CA ARG A 456 23.22 16.68 14.23
C ARG A 456 24.27 15.72 13.68
N PRO A 457 23.91 14.83 12.75
CA PRO A 457 24.89 14.01 12.03
C PRO A 457 25.85 14.92 11.25
N LEU A 458 27.15 14.63 11.29
CA LEU A 458 28.13 15.39 10.50
C LEU A 458 28.09 15.02 9.02
N ARG A 459 27.62 13.81 8.71
CA ARG A 459 27.51 13.28 7.35
C ARG A 459 26.12 12.72 7.21
N SER A 460 25.43 13.10 6.14
CA SER A 460 24.02 12.76 5.97
C SER A 460 23.69 12.43 4.51
N ALA A 461 24.71 12.05 3.73
CA ALA A 461 24.55 11.64 2.34
C ALA A 461 23.91 10.26 2.28
N LEU A 462 22.79 10.16 1.59
CA LEU A 462 22.09 8.90 1.33
C LEU A 462 22.57 8.30 -0.01
N ASP A 463 22.72 6.98 -0.06
CA ASP A 463 22.91 6.22 -1.31
C ASP A 463 21.58 6.19 -2.08
N LEU A 464 21.61 6.48 -3.38
CA LEU A 464 20.43 6.58 -4.24
C LEU A 464 20.30 5.40 -5.21
N SER A 465 21.22 4.43 -5.16
CA SER A 465 21.32 3.33 -6.11
C SER A 465 20.01 2.54 -6.22
N LYS A 466 19.28 2.36 -5.10
CA LYS A 466 18.02 1.60 -5.08
C LYS A 466 16.89 2.32 -5.83
N ILE A 467 16.68 3.62 -5.59
CA ILE A 467 15.64 4.37 -6.31
C ILE A 467 16.00 4.53 -7.80
N GLU A 468 17.27 4.72 -8.12
CA GLU A 468 17.77 4.78 -9.50
C GLU A 468 17.54 3.47 -10.26
N ALA A 469 17.71 2.33 -9.60
CA ALA A 469 17.44 1.02 -10.18
C ALA A 469 15.95 0.80 -10.54
N THR A 470 15.03 1.56 -9.92
CA THR A 470 13.60 1.55 -10.31
C THR A 470 13.32 2.41 -11.56
N GLY A 471 14.33 3.14 -12.06
CA GLY A 471 14.21 4.03 -13.22
C GLY A 471 13.92 5.50 -12.88
N PHE A 472 14.11 5.93 -11.62
CA PHE A 472 13.95 7.32 -11.21
C PHE A 472 15.27 7.91 -10.70
N THR A 473 15.70 9.00 -11.32
CA THR A 473 16.87 9.78 -10.87
C THR A 473 16.39 11.17 -10.42
N PRO A 474 16.59 11.55 -9.15
CA PRO A 474 16.24 12.89 -8.66
C PRO A 474 17.15 13.95 -9.29
N GLY A 475 16.69 15.19 -9.40
CA GLY A 475 17.50 16.27 -9.96
C GLY A 475 18.71 16.66 -9.10
N ASN A 476 19.74 17.22 -9.75
CA ASN A 476 20.94 17.71 -9.07
C ASN A 476 20.60 18.81 -8.05
N SER A 477 20.94 18.55 -6.78
CA SER A 477 20.56 19.40 -5.65
C SER A 477 21.05 20.85 -5.75
N MET A 478 22.24 21.08 -6.31
CA MET A 478 22.81 22.43 -6.45
C MET A 478 22.25 23.17 -7.67
N GLU A 479 21.97 22.46 -8.77
CA GLU A 479 21.27 23.06 -9.92
C GLU A 479 19.82 23.44 -9.57
N ARG A 480 19.15 22.59 -8.77
CA ARG A 480 17.83 22.91 -8.21
C ARG A 480 17.87 24.13 -7.30
N LEU A 481 18.91 24.27 -6.47
CA LEU A 481 19.12 25.47 -5.65
C LEU A 481 19.30 26.72 -6.51
N ASP A 482 20.15 26.65 -7.54
CA ASP A 482 20.40 27.76 -8.47
C ASP A 482 19.12 28.21 -9.18
N ALA A 483 18.24 27.28 -9.53
CA ALA A 483 16.94 27.59 -10.12
C ALA A 483 15.93 28.13 -9.10
N TYR A 484 15.99 27.67 -7.84
CA TYR A 484 15.03 28.00 -6.80
C TYR A 484 15.25 29.38 -6.18
N VAL A 485 16.50 29.73 -5.82
CA VAL A 485 16.79 30.97 -5.09
C VAL A 485 16.27 32.23 -5.81
N PRO A 486 16.42 32.38 -7.14
CA PRO A 486 15.86 33.53 -7.86
C PRO A 486 14.33 33.64 -7.80
N THR A 487 13.63 32.57 -7.43
CA THR A 487 12.16 32.57 -7.29
C THR A 487 11.68 32.97 -5.88
N ILE A 488 12.61 33.14 -4.94
CA ILE A 488 12.28 33.57 -3.57
C ILE A 488 11.88 35.04 -3.60
N GLU A 489 10.63 35.33 -3.23
CA GLU A 489 10.19 36.69 -2.95
C GLU A 489 10.75 37.13 -1.58
N LEU A 490 11.57 38.19 -1.58
CA LEU A 490 12.29 38.72 -0.42
C LEU A 490 11.55 39.86 0.30
#